data_AF-A0A8T4BUR7-F1
#
_entry.id   AF-A0A8T4BUR7-F1
#
_cell.length_a   1.000
_cell.length_b   1.000
_cell.length_c   1.000
_cell.angle_alpha   90.00
_cell.angle_beta   90.00
_cell.angle_gamma   90.00
#
_symmetry.space_group_name_H-M   'P 1'
#
loop_
_entity.id
_entity.type
_entity.pdbx_description
1 polymer ?
#
loop_
_entity_poly.entity_id
_entity_poly.type
_entity_poly.pdbx_seq_one_letter_code
_entity_poly.pdbx_strand_id
1 'polypeptide(L)' 'ANGNFDPHKHEAIAHEEGEDNKILEEFQKGYILHEKVIRPTKVKVGIKKEDGGKQNE' A
#
# COMPACT_ATOMS: atom_id res chain seq x y z
N ALA A 1 2.70 14.84 1.95
CA ALA A 1 1.51 13.98 1.86
C ALA A 1 1.87 12.65 2.53
N ASN A 2 1.11 12.21 3.52
CA ASN A 2 1.44 11.00 4.29
C ASN A 2 1.25 9.77 3.38
N GLY A 3 2.34 9.34 2.73
CA GLY A 3 2.40 8.22 1.78
C GLY A 3 2.22 6.84 2.43
N ASN A 4 1.25 6.74 3.32
CA ASN A 4 0.84 5.50 3.95
C ASN A 4 -0.25 4.82 3.12
N PHE A 5 -0.24 3.50 3.11
CA PHE A 5 -1.32 2.72 2.51
C PHE A 5 -2.60 2.87 3.34
N ASP A 6 -3.75 2.94 2.65
CA ASP A 6 -5.08 3.10 3.25
C ASP A 6 -6.03 2.21 2.43
N PRO A 7 -6.45 1.04 2.94
CA PRO A 7 -7.31 0.11 2.21
C PRO A 7 -8.66 0.70 1.76
N HIS A 8 -9.12 1.78 2.39
CA HIS A 8 -10.37 2.43 1.99
C HIS A 8 -10.21 3.30 0.75
N LYS A 9 -9.00 3.78 0.47
CA LYS A 9 -8.71 4.73 -0.62
C LYS A 9 -7.77 4.16 -1.68
N HIS A 10 -7.03 3.11 -1.34
CA HIS A 10 -5.95 2.55 -2.14
C HIS A 10 -6.17 1.06 -2.39
N GLU A 11 -5.80 0.63 -3.59
CA GLU A 11 -5.80 -0.76 -4.03
C GLU A 11 -4.34 -1.19 -4.23
N ALA A 12 -3.84 -2.09 -3.38
CA ALA A 12 -2.49 -2.62 -3.49
C ALA A 12 -2.44 -3.66 -4.62
N ILE A 13 -1.79 -3.32 -5.73
CA ILE A 13 -1.67 -4.22 -6.89
C ILE A 13 -0.30 -4.91 -6.97
N ALA A 14 0.66 -4.43 -6.19
CA ALA A 14 1.99 -5.01 -6.10
C ALA A 14 2.57 -4.77 -4.70
N HIS A 15 3.45 -5.67 -4.27
CA HIS A 15 4.23 -5.53 -3.05
C HIS A 15 5.71 -5.61 -3.39
N GLU A 16 6.52 -4.78 -2.73
CA GLU A 16 7.97 -4.74 -2.92
C GLU A 16 8.65 -4.50 -1.58
N GLU A 17 9.91 -4.92 -1.46
CA GLU A 17 10.69 -4.71 -0.26
C GLU A 17 10.88 -3.22 0.02
N GLY A 18 10.48 -2.78 1.20
CA GLY A 18 10.55 -1.37 1.55
C GLY A 18 10.01 -1.08 2.94
N GLU A 19 9.66 0.19 3.16
CA GLU A 19 8.98 0.59 4.38
C GLU A 19 7.61 -0.08 4.48
N ASP A 20 7.38 -0.78 5.59
CA ASP A 20 6.14 -1.51 5.82
C ASP A 20 4.92 -0.59 5.75
N ASN A 21 3.88 -1.03 5.03
CA ASN A 21 2.61 -0.32 4.88
C ASN A 21 2.74 1.10 4.27
N LYS A 22 3.82 1.38 3.53
CA LYS A 22 4.02 2.62 2.77
C LYS A 22 3.73 2.43 1.29
N ILE A 23 3.24 3.48 0.65
CA ILE A 23 3.11 3.51 -0.81
C ILE A 23 4.50 3.80 -1.38
N LEU A 24 5.01 2.85 -2.15
CA LEU A 24 6.27 2.99 -2.87
C LEU A 24 6.07 3.66 -4.22
N GLU A 25 4.98 3.32 -4.91
CA GLU A 25 4.71 3.79 -6.26
C GLU A 25 3.20 3.87 -6.52
N GLU A 26 2.77 4.91 -7.27
CA GLU A 26 1.39 5.04 -7.75
C GLU A 26 1.31 4.68 -9.23
N PHE A 27 0.58 3.63 -9.56
CA PHE A 27 0.37 3.20 -10.95
C PHE A 27 -0.81 3.91 -11.62
N GLN A 28 -1.83 4.25 -10.83
CA GLN A 28 -3.05 4.87 -11.34
C GLN A 28 -3.67 5.76 -10.27
N LYS A 29 -3.87 7.04 -10.59
CA LYS A 29 -4.50 8.01 -9.67
C LYS A 29 -5.93 7.60 -9.31
N GLY A 30 -6.27 7.62 -8.02
CA GLY A 30 -7.65 7.51 -7.56
C GLY A 30 -8.40 8.84 -7.65
N TYR A 31 -9.72 8.79 -7.49
CA TYR A 31 -10.57 9.97 -7.36
C TYR A 31 -11.52 9.81 -6.19
N ILE A 32 -11.64 10.87 -5.40
CA ILE A 32 -12.55 10.98 -4.28
C ILE A 32 -13.46 12.16 -4.57
N LEU A 33 -14.76 11.95 -4.46
CA LEU A 33 -15.77 13.00 -4.59
C LEU A 33 -16.49 13.14 -3.25
N HIS A 34 -16.33 14.29 -2.62
CA HIS A 34 -16.70 14.50 -1.22
C HIS A 34 -16.01 13.46 -0.32
N GLU A 35 -16.77 12.56 0.30
CA GLU A 35 -16.26 11.50 1.16
C GLU A 35 -16.35 10.12 0.51
N LYS A 36 -16.77 10.06 -0.76
CA LYS A 36 -16.96 8.81 -1.50
C LYS A 36 -15.79 8.55 -2.42
N VAL A 37 -15.15 7.39 -2.25
CA VAL A 37 -14.15 6.89 -3.20
C VAL A 37 -14.86 6.46 -4.48
N ILE A 38 -14.57 7.17 -5.57
CA ILE A 38 -15.12 6.87 -6.90
C ILE A 38 -14.24 5.83 -7.60
N ARG A 39 -12.92 5.97 -7.42
CA ARG A 39 -11.93 5.00 -7.87
C ARG A 39 -10.76 4.98 -6.88
N PRO A 40 -10.37 3.81 -6.35
CA PRO A 40 -9.17 3.73 -5.51
C PRO A 40 -7.90 4.01 -6.33
N THR A 41 -6.89 4.57 -5.70
CA THR A 41 -5.56 4.70 -6.31
C THR A 41 -4.91 3.33 -6.35
N LYS A 42 -4.40 2.90 -7.51
CA LYS A 42 -3.63 1.66 -7.59
C LYS A 42 -2.19 1.93 -7.23
N VAL A 43 -1.70 1.20 -6.23
CA VAL A 43 -0.41 1.46 -5.62
C VAL A 43 0.42 0.19 -5.46
N LYS A 44 1.73 0.37 -5.42
CA LYS A 44 2.69 -0.59 -4.89
C LYS A 44 2.90 -0.31 -3.40
N VAL A 45 2.79 -1.33 -2.56
CA VAL A 45 2.96 -1.20 -1.11
C VAL A 45 4.27 -1.84 -0.66
N GLY A 46 4.98 -1.17 0.24
CA GLY A 46 6.18 -1.69 0.86
C GLY A 46 5.86 -2.75 1.89
N ILE A 47 6.55 -3.88 1.80
CA ILE A 47 6.58 -4.92 2.81
C ILE A 47 7.98 -4.95 3.41
N LYS A 48 8.06 -4.89 4.75
CA LYS A 48 9.36 -5.06 5.39
C LYS A 48 9.73 -6.53 5.34
N LYS A 49 10.92 -6.85 4.83
CA LYS A 49 11.50 -8.18 5.00
C LYS A 49 11.65 -8.44 6.50
N GLU A 50 10.84 -9.33 7.03
CA GLU A 50 11.13 -9.94 8.32
C GLU A 50 12.35 -10.84 8.14
N ASP A 51 13.51 -10.38 8.60
CA ASP A 51 14.67 -11.24 8.78
C ASP A 51 14.35 -12.24 9.90
N GLY A 52 13.85 -13.42 9.51
CA GLY A 52 13.98 -14.68 10.25
C GLY A 52 13.49 -14.71 11.70
N GLY A 53 12.17 -14.66 11.90
CA GLY A 53 11.52 -14.95 13.19
C GLY A 53 11.09 -16.41 13.37
N LYS A 54 12.06 -17.33 13.37
CA LYS A 54 12.05 -18.71 13.91
C LYS A 54 11.34 -19.85 13.15
N GLN A 55 12.19 -20.83 12.86
CA GLN A 55 11.90 -22.24 12.68
C GLN A 55 10.91 -22.77 13.72
N ASN A 56 10.03 -23.64 13.24
CA ASN A 56 9.27 -24.61 14.00
C ASN A 56 10.20 -25.37 14.98
N GLU A 57 9.83 -25.49 16.26
CA GLU A 57 9.63 -26.74 17.03
C GLU A 57 9.12 -26.42 18.44
#